data_AF-A0A357WQV1-F1
#
_entry.id   AF-A0A357WQV1-F1
#
_cell.length_a   1.000
_cell.length_b   1.000
_cell.length_c   1.000
_cell.angle_alpha   90.00
_cell.angle_beta   90.00
_cell.angle_gamma   90.00
#
_symmetry.space_group_name_H-M   'P 1'
#
loop_
_entity.id
_entity.type
_entity.pdbx_description
1 polymer ?
#
loop_
_entity_poly.entity_id
_entity_poly.type
_entity_poly.pdbx_seq_one_letter_code
_entity_poly.pdbx_strand_id
1 'polypeptide(L)'
;MRQYNSNPVKRRAFALVFILMLVFVGYSIRLFQIQIVDGEEYARAASKEENITVPIQASRGEIVDRYLTPMAVNRTSFSIVFDSAFFPTSKSKEGQKLQNDIILSLTWLLTSEKCEWIDTLPISKAKPYEFSDDGKSVSTLKDNIGMADYSTAEQCMKEMVKRYLLDGYTDEEQRIAAGVRYEMETRQFSITNPYTFSNDVTEDTYNIILENS
;
A
#
# COMPACT_ATOMS: atom_id res chain seq x y z
N MET A 1 48.66 -25.50 58.98
CA MET A 1 48.90 -25.83 57.55
C MET A 1 47.56 -26.17 56.91
N ARG A 2 47.14 -25.39 55.90
CA ARG A 2 45.79 -25.39 55.33
C ARG A 2 45.68 -26.51 54.28
N GLN A 3 44.85 -27.53 54.52
CA GLN A 3 44.67 -28.65 53.60
C GLN A 3 43.90 -28.21 52.34
N TYR A 4 44.55 -28.31 51.18
CA TYR A 4 43.93 -28.08 49.87
C TYR A 4 43.22 -29.36 49.43
N ASN A 5 41.92 -29.47 49.73
CA ASN A 5 41.11 -30.60 49.30
C ASN A 5 40.64 -30.39 47.84
N SER A 6 41.45 -30.81 46.86
CA SER A 6 41.08 -30.76 45.45
C SER A 6 40.12 -31.92 45.10
N ASN A 7 38.83 -31.71 45.31
CA ASN A 7 37.81 -32.65 44.86
C ASN A 7 37.87 -32.78 43.32
N PRO A 8 38.20 -33.97 42.75
CA PRO A 8 38.41 -34.14 41.31
C PRO A 8 37.15 -33.83 40.50
N VAL A 9 35.97 -34.02 41.09
CA VAL A 9 34.67 -33.66 40.51
C VAL A 9 34.51 -32.15 40.36
N LYS A 10 34.92 -31.35 41.37
CA LYS A 10 34.86 -29.88 41.30
C LYS A 10 35.83 -29.32 40.26
N ARG A 11 37.01 -29.93 40.10
CA ARG A 11 37.99 -29.54 39.09
C ARG A 11 37.52 -29.87 37.66
N ARG A 12 36.85 -31.00 37.47
CA ARG A 12 36.21 -31.37 36.18
C ARG A 12 35.02 -30.48 35.85
N ALA A 13 34.16 -30.17 36.83
CA ALA A 13 33.05 -29.24 36.65
C ALA A 13 33.53 -27.83 36.29
N PHE A 14 34.58 -27.34 36.97
CA PHE A 14 35.19 -26.05 36.65
C PHE A 14 35.78 -26.02 35.23
N ALA A 15 36.44 -27.10 34.81
CA ALA A 15 36.96 -27.22 33.44
C ALA A 15 35.84 -27.21 32.38
N LEU A 16 34.72 -27.90 32.63
CA LEU A 16 33.56 -27.89 31.72
C LEU A 16 32.91 -26.51 31.62
N VAL A 17 32.71 -25.82 32.75
CA VAL A 17 32.16 -24.45 32.76
C VAL A 17 33.10 -23.49 32.04
N PHE A 18 34.42 -23.64 32.23
CA PHE A 18 35.40 -22.81 31.55
C PHE A 18 35.37 -23.01 30.02
N ILE A 19 35.29 -24.26 29.54
CA ILE A 19 35.16 -24.57 28.11
C ILE A 19 33.85 -23.99 27.55
N LEU A 20 32.74 -24.14 28.27
CA LEU A 20 31.45 -23.60 27.86
C LEU A 20 31.48 -22.07 27.77
N MET A 21 32.17 -21.42 28.70
CA MET A 21 32.34 -19.96 28.69
C MET A 21 33.19 -19.51 27.50
N LEU A 22 34.26 -20.23 27.15
CA LEU A 22 35.06 -19.95 25.96
C LEU A 22 34.25 -20.07 24.66
N VAL A 23 33.40 -21.10 24.55
CA VAL A 23 32.50 -21.26 23.40
C VAL A 23 31.52 -20.09 23.32
N PHE A 24 30.95 -19.68 24.45
CA PHE A 24 30.02 -18.55 24.50
C PHE A 24 30.68 -17.22 24.11
N VAL A 25 31.91 -16.98 24.55
CA VAL A 25 32.71 -15.81 24.15
C VAL A 25 32.99 -15.85 22.64
N GLY A 26 33.33 -17.01 22.08
CA GLY A 26 33.52 -17.17 20.63
C GLY A 26 32.27 -16.80 19.83
N TYR A 27 31.09 -17.27 20.25
CA TYR A 27 29.83 -16.89 19.62
C TYR A 27 29.50 -15.41 19.79
N SER A 28 29.83 -14.81 20.94
CA SER A 28 29.62 -13.38 21.19
C SER A 28 30.46 -12.51 20.26
N ILE A 29 31.71 -12.89 20.03
CA ILE A 29 32.59 -12.21 19.06
C ILE A 29 32.04 -12.37 17.64
N ARG A 30 31.55 -13.56 17.27
CA ARG A 30 30.96 -13.79 15.95
C ARG A 30 29.69 -12.96 15.73
N LEU A 31 28.84 -12.85 16.74
CA LEU A 31 27.65 -11.99 16.70
C LEU A 31 28.01 -10.52 16.57
N PHE A 32 29.02 -10.06 17.32
CA PHE A 32 29.50 -8.69 17.23
C PHE A 32 30.04 -8.37 15.82
N GLN A 33 30.77 -9.30 15.20
CA GLN A 33 31.25 -9.14 13.83
C GLN A 33 30.09 -8.98 12.84
N ILE A 34 29.09 -9.86 12.90
CA ILE A 34 27.94 -9.83 11.98
C ILE A 34 27.09 -8.56 12.17
N GLN A 35 26.94 -8.08 13.41
CA GLN A 35 26.09 -6.93 13.72
C GLN A 35 26.78 -5.57 13.53
N ILE A 36 28.05 -5.43 13.90
CA ILE A 36 28.75 -4.14 13.92
C ILE A 36 29.70 -3.97 12.73
N VAL A 37 30.45 -5.00 12.36
CA VAL A 37 31.48 -4.90 11.31
C VAL A 37 30.84 -5.08 9.94
N ASP A 38 30.08 -6.15 9.78
CA ASP A 38 29.45 -6.53 8.51
C ASP A 38 27.96 -6.16 8.48
N GLY A 39 27.47 -5.46 9.50
CA GLY A 39 26.04 -5.19 9.71
C GLY A 39 25.41 -4.44 8.54
N GLU A 40 26.11 -3.46 7.97
CA GLU A 40 25.62 -2.75 6.79
C GLU A 40 25.58 -3.62 5.53
N GLU A 41 26.55 -4.52 5.35
CA GLU A 41 26.60 -5.41 4.18
C GLU A 41 25.49 -6.47 4.26
N TYR A 42 25.31 -7.09 5.44
CA TYR A 42 24.23 -8.04 5.69
C TYR A 42 22.85 -7.38 5.69
N ALA A 43 22.72 -6.14 6.18
CA ALA A 43 21.48 -5.37 6.09
C ALA A 43 21.16 -5.00 4.63
N ARG A 44 22.16 -4.64 3.82
CA ARG A 44 22.00 -4.39 2.38
C ARG A 44 21.69 -5.67 1.60
N ALA A 45 22.26 -6.81 1.99
CA ALA A 45 21.95 -8.11 1.39
C ALA A 45 20.52 -8.55 1.73
N ALA A 46 20.07 -8.34 2.97
CA ALA A 46 18.70 -8.60 3.40
C ALA A 46 17.68 -7.67 2.75
N SER A 47 18.00 -6.38 2.58
CA SER A 47 17.12 -5.44 1.88
C SER A 47 17.10 -5.61 0.37
N LYS A 48 18.16 -6.17 -0.23
CA LYS A 48 18.21 -6.49 -1.67
C LYS A 48 17.26 -7.62 -2.07
N GLU A 49 16.79 -8.44 -1.14
CA GLU A 49 16.01 -9.64 -1.43
C GLU A 49 14.50 -9.40 -1.44
N GLU A 50 14.04 -8.14 -1.43
CA GLU A 50 12.65 -7.81 -1.77
C GLU A 50 12.51 -7.82 -3.30
N ASN A 51 12.49 -9.02 -3.88
CA ASN A 51 12.24 -9.19 -5.31
C ASN A 51 10.78 -8.89 -5.62
N ILE A 52 10.45 -7.62 -5.87
CA ILE A 52 9.15 -7.23 -6.40
C ILE A 52 9.08 -7.72 -7.84
N THR A 53 8.45 -8.88 -8.03
CA THR A 53 8.18 -9.40 -9.38
C THR A 53 6.93 -8.69 -9.90
N VAL A 54 7.13 -7.65 -10.72
CA VAL A 54 6.02 -7.02 -11.45
C VAL A 54 5.73 -7.84 -12.71
N PRO A 55 4.55 -8.47 -12.84
CA PRO A 55 4.22 -9.23 -14.04
C PRO A 55 4.08 -8.28 -15.23
N ILE A 56 4.99 -8.38 -16.19
CA ILE A 56 4.86 -7.65 -17.46
C ILE A 56 3.83 -8.38 -18.32
N GLN A 57 2.69 -7.74 -18.57
CA GLN A 57 1.67 -8.27 -19.47
C GLN A 57 2.17 -8.22 -20.91
N ALA A 58 2.15 -9.36 -21.60
CA ALA A 58 2.51 -9.42 -23.01
C ALA A 58 1.43 -8.78 -23.88
N SER A 59 1.83 -8.06 -24.93
CA SER A 59 0.90 -7.52 -25.93
C SER A 59 0.19 -8.65 -26.68
N ARG A 60 -1.11 -8.49 -26.95
CA ARG A 60 -1.89 -9.46 -27.75
C ARG A 60 -1.56 -9.32 -29.24
N GLY A 61 -1.85 -10.32 -30.06
CA GLY A 61 -1.77 -10.17 -31.52
C GLY A 61 -2.82 -9.16 -32.02
N GLU A 62 -2.48 -8.38 -33.04
CA GLU A 62 -3.40 -7.46 -33.72
C GLU A 62 -4.42 -8.26 -34.55
N ILE A 63 -5.70 -7.88 -34.48
CA ILE A 63 -6.74 -8.50 -35.31
C ILE A 63 -6.96 -7.62 -36.53
N VAL A 64 -6.73 -8.19 -37.72
CA VAL A 64 -6.88 -7.52 -39.01
C VAL A 64 -7.98 -8.19 -39.85
N ASP A 65 -8.65 -7.39 -40.68
CA ASP A 65 -9.58 -7.89 -41.71
C ASP A 65 -8.81 -8.57 -42.87
N ARG A 66 -9.53 -9.21 -43.81
CA ARG A 66 -9.01 -9.81 -45.05
C ARG A 66 -8.10 -8.86 -45.85
N TYR A 67 -8.32 -7.55 -45.75
CA TYR A 67 -7.50 -6.53 -46.42
C TYR A 67 -6.34 -6.01 -45.56
N LEU A 68 -5.98 -6.72 -44.48
CA LEU A 68 -4.95 -6.32 -43.51
C LEU A 68 -5.23 -4.97 -42.83
N THR A 69 -6.49 -4.52 -42.84
CA THR A 69 -6.90 -3.32 -42.12
C THR A 69 -7.13 -3.68 -40.66
N PRO A 70 -6.50 -2.99 -39.71
CA PRO A 70 -6.61 -3.35 -38.30
C PRO A 70 -8.00 -3.02 -37.75
N MET A 71 -8.58 -3.98 -37.05
CA MET A 71 -9.88 -3.86 -36.37
C MET A 71 -9.72 -3.82 -34.83
N ALA A 72 -8.67 -4.43 -34.30
CA ALA A 72 -8.29 -4.32 -32.89
C ALA A 72 -6.79 -4.09 -32.78
N VAL A 73 -6.43 -2.85 -32.45
CA VAL A 73 -5.05 -2.41 -32.22
C VAL A 73 -4.73 -2.40 -30.73
N ASN A 74 -3.50 -2.73 -30.36
CA ASN A 74 -3.03 -2.46 -29.01
C ASN A 74 -2.57 -1.01 -28.93
N ARG A 75 -2.91 -0.36 -27.82
CA ARG A 75 -2.35 0.95 -27.44
C ARG A 75 -1.54 0.74 -26.16
N THR A 76 -0.37 1.35 -26.08
CA THR A 76 0.38 1.44 -24.83
C THR A 76 -0.36 2.36 -23.88
N SER A 77 -0.73 1.84 -22.71
CA SER A 77 -1.29 2.62 -21.60
C SER A 77 -0.58 2.22 -20.31
N PHE A 78 -0.47 3.17 -19.39
CA PHE A 78 0.13 2.95 -18.08
C PHE A 78 -0.94 2.87 -17.01
N SER A 79 -0.68 2.11 -15.95
CA SER A 79 -1.55 2.00 -14.79
C SER A 79 -0.87 2.58 -13.55
N ILE A 80 -1.59 3.39 -12.79
CA ILE A 80 -1.14 3.90 -11.49
C ILE A 80 -1.66 2.96 -10.42
N VAL A 81 -0.74 2.42 -9.62
CA VAL A 81 -1.04 1.44 -8.58
C VAL A 81 -0.53 1.95 -7.24
N PHE A 82 -1.40 2.01 -6.23
CA PHE A 82 -0.99 2.19 -4.85
C PHE A 82 -0.50 0.85 -4.30
N ASP A 83 0.71 0.88 -3.73
CA ASP A 83 1.29 -0.22 -2.99
C ASP A 83 1.15 0.06 -1.49
N SER A 84 0.51 -0.85 -0.75
CA SER A 84 0.29 -0.70 0.69
C SER A 84 1.57 -0.69 1.52
N ALA A 85 2.68 -1.23 1.02
CA ALA A 85 3.96 -1.20 1.71
C ALA A 85 4.53 0.23 1.78
N PHE A 86 4.28 1.04 0.75
CA PHE A 86 4.79 2.41 0.63
C PHE A 86 3.71 3.47 0.89
N PHE A 87 2.43 3.09 0.83
CA PHE A 87 1.31 3.99 1.11
C PHE A 87 1.12 4.17 2.64
N PRO A 88 0.98 5.40 3.15
CA PRO A 88 0.99 5.66 4.59
C PRO A 88 -0.24 5.10 5.29
N THR A 89 -0.25 3.83 5.68
CA THR A 89 -1.43 3.11 6.22
C THR A 89 -1.68 3.37 7.72
N SER A 90 -0.96 4.32 8.32
CA SER A 90 -1.10 4.65 9.73
C SER A 90 -2.49 5.23 10.04
N LYS A 91 -3.12 4.72 11.11
CA LYS A 91 -4.40 5.26 11.62
C LYS A 91 -4.26 6.60 12.35
N SER A 92 -3.03 7.12 12.52
CA SER A 92 -2.80 8.44 13.08
C SER A 92 -3.49 9.52 12.24
N LYS A 93 -3.90 10.63 12.86
CA LYS A 93 -4.50 11.78 12.15
C LYS A 93 -3.58 12.32 11.07
N GLU A 94 -2.28 12.40 11.35
CA GLU A 94 -1.27 12.85 10.39
C GLU A 94 -1.10 11.88 9.23
N GLY A 95 -1.14 10.57 9.52
CA GLY A 95 -1.07 9.52 8.51
C GLY A 95 -2.26 9.58 7.55
N GLN A 96 -3.48 9.68 8.09
CA GLN A 96 -4.69 9.82 7.26
C GLN A 96 -4.70 11.12 6.47
N LYS A 97 -4.23 12.23 7.05
CA LYS A 97 -4.09 13.49 6.31
C LYS A 97 -3.15 13.31 5.11
N LEU A 98 -1.97 12.72 5.33
CA LEU A 98 -1.02 12.45 4.25
C LEU A 98 -1.61 11.54 3.16
N GLN A 99 -2.39 10.51 3.54
CA GLN A 99 -3.10 9.67 2.57
C GLN A 99 -4.06 10.50 1.70
N ASN A 100 -4.87 11.35 2.34
CA ASN A 100 -5.84 12.18 1.65
C ASN A 100 -5.14 13.20 0.73
N ASP A 101 -4.05 13.83 1.19
CA ASP A 101 -3.25 14.78 0.42
C ASP A 101 -2.65 14.11 -0.83
N ILE A 102 -2.12 12.88 -0.72
CA ILE A 102 -1.59 12.10 -1.87
C ILE A 102 -2.70 11.81 -2.88
N ILE A 103 -3.86 11.32 -2.40
CA ILE A 103 -5.01 11.00 -3.25
C ILE A 103 -5.48 12.24 -4.01
N LEU A 104 -5.62 13.37 -3.34
CA LEU A 104 -6.08 14.62 -3.96
C LEU A 104 -5.05 15.15 -4.96
N SER A 105 -3.76 15.14 -4.61
CA SER A 105 -2.68 15.59 -5.50
C SER A 105 -2.66 14.79 -6.81
N LEU A 106 -2.77 13.46 -6.72
CA LEU A 106 -2.85 12.59 -7.90
C LEU A 106 -4.13 12.82 -8.69
N THR A 107 -5.26 13.04 -8.02
CA THR A 107 -6.52 13.30 -8.70
C THR A 107 -6.46 14.61 -9.49
N TRP A 108 -5.87 15.66 -8.93
CA TRP A 108 -5.67 16.93 -9.61
C TRP A 108 -4.73 16.81 -10.81
N LEU A 109 -3.64 16.06 -10.66
CA LEU A 109 -2.73 15.76 -11.77
C LEU A 109 -3.45 15.03 -12.91
N LEU A 110 -4.22 13.99 -12.59
CA LEU A 110 -5.00 13.28 -13.60
C LEU A 110 -6.04 14.18 -14.26
N THR A 111 -6.69 15.04 -13.47
CA THR A 111 -7.67 16.00 -13.99
C THR A 111 -7.03 17.02 -14.94
N SER A 112 -5.83 17.53 -14.64
CA SER A 112 -5.13 18.47 -15.53
C SER A 112 -4.72 17.83 -16.84
N GLU A 113 -4.30 16.56 -16.79
CA GLU A 113 -3.90 15.77 -17.96
C GLU A 113 -5.07 15.08 -18.66
N LYS A 114 -6.32 15.36 -18.24
CA LYS A 114 -7.56 14.76 -18.77
C LYS A 114 -7.57 13.23 -18.74
N CYS A 115 -6.89 12.65 -17.77
CA CYS A 115 -6.91 11.22 -17.49
C CYS A 115 -8.00 10.90 -16.45
N GLU A 116 -8.67 9.76 -16.61
CA GLU A 116 -9.70 9.30 -15.68
C GLU A 116 -9.10 8.37 -14.62
N TRP A 117 -9.72 8.34 -13.44
CA TRP A 117 -9.42 7.38 -12.38
C TRP A 117 -10.67 6.55 -12.07
N ILE A 118 -10.47 5.44 -11.37
CA ILE A 118 -11.57 4.54 -11.03
C ILE A 118 -12.34 5.09 -9.83
N ASP A 119 -13.60 5.46 -10.05
CA ASP A 119 -14.57 5.84 -9.00
C ASP A 119 -15.88 5.10 -9.24
N THR A 120 -16.19 4.10 -8.41
CA THR A 120 -17.48 3.38 -8.43
C THR A 120 -18.38 3.78 -7.27
N LEU A 121 -18.09 4.89 -6.59
CA LEU A 121 -18.93 5.38 -5.50
C LEU A 121 -20.32 5.75 -6.05
N PRO A 122 -21.41 5.12 -5.56
CA PRO A 122 -22.76 5.34 -6.09
C PRO A 122 -23.40 6.61 -5.54
N ILE A 123 -22.64 7.71 -5.49
CA ILE A 123 -23.08 9.04 -5.06
C ILE A 123 -22.69 10.06 -6.14
N SER A 124 -23.56 11.02 -6.43
CA SER A 124 -23.28 12.11 -7.37
C SER A 124 -21.98 12.89 -7.01
N LYS A 125 -21.36 13.50 -8.03
CA LYS A 125 -20.12 14.28 -7.85
C LYS A 125 -20.35 15.67 -7.23
N ALA A 126 -21.57 16.20 -7.34
CA ALA A 126 -21.93 17.53 -6.88
C ALA A 126 -23.16 17.48 -5.98
N LYS A 127 -23.31 18.51 -5.13
CA LYS A 127 -24.50 18.71 -4.32
C LYS A 127 -25.69 19.12 -5.21
N PRO A 128 -26.92 18.69 -4.89
CA PRO A 128 -27.29 17.77 -3.81
C PRO A 128 -26.78 16.35 -4.08
N TYR A 129 -26.32 15.67 -3.02
CA TYR A 129 -25.84 14.30 -3.14
C TYR A 129 -27.02 13.36 -3.35
N GLU A 130 -27.01 12.65 -4.46
CA GLU A 130 -28.02 11.66 -4.82
C GLU A 130 -27.37 10.32 -5.10
N PHE A 131 -28.06 9.23 -4.77
CA PHE A 131 -27.60 7.90 -5.11
C PHE A 131 -27.79 7.65 -6.61
N SER A 132 -26.80 7.02 -7.26
CA SER A 132 -27.05 6.47 -8.59
C SER A 132 -27.97 5.26 -8.48
N ASP A 133 -28.90 5.10 -9.43
CA ASP A 133 -30.10 4.24 -9.39
C ASP A 133 -29.87 2.71 -9.30
N ASP A 134 -28.64 2.27 -9.03
CA ASP A 134 -28.29 0.86 -8.86
C ASP A 134 -28.47 0.45 -7.38
N GLY A 135 -29.67 -0.02 -7.02
CA GLY A 135 -30.00 -0.38 -5.63
C GLY A 135 -29.03 -1.34 -4.93
N LYS A 136 -28.26 -2.15 -5.67
CA LYS A 136 -27.21 -3.03 -5.12
C LYS A 136 -25.94 -2.29 -4.71
N SER A 137 -25.47 -1.33 -5.50
CA SER A 137 -24.27 -0.57 -5.15
C SER A 137 -24.54 0.31 -3.93
N VAL A 138 -25.75 0.87 -3.84
CA VAL A 138 -26.20 1.65 -2.68
C VAL A 138 -26.29 0.80 -1.42
N SER A 139 -26.82 -0.43 -1.49
CA SER A 139 -26.85 -1.32 -0.32
C SER A 139 -25.44 -1.72 0.11
N THR A 140 -24.56 -2.09 -0.84
CA THR A 140 -23.17 -2.45 -0.52
C THR A 140 -22.39 -1.27 0.06
N LEU A 141 -22.61 -0.05 -0.44
CA LEU A 141 -22.06 1.16 0.14
C LEU A 141 -22.50 1.29 1.61
N LYS A 142 -23.81 1.20 1.89
CA LYS A 142 -24.39 1.32 3.23
C LYS A 142 -23.83 0.27 4.19
N ASP A 143 -23.73 -0.98 3.75
CA ASP A 143 -23.13 -2.07 4.54
C ASP A 143 -21.65 -1.79 4.87
N ASN A 144 -20.86 -1.36 3.89
CA ASN A 144 -19.43 -1.08 4.06
C ASN A 144 -19.16 0.08 5.05
N ILE A 145 -20.02 1.10 5.04
CA ILE A 145 -19.90 2.24 5.95
C ILE A 145 -20.64 2.04 7.27
N GLY A 146 -21.42 0.96 7.42
CA GLY A 146 -22.19 0.65 8.65
C GLY A 146 -23.43 1.53 8.84
N MET A 147 -24.07 1.95 7.75
CA MET A 147 -25.25 2.81 7.76
C MET A 147 -26.54 2.00 7.59
N ALA A 148 -27.67 2.58 8.01
CA ALA A 148 -28.96 1.93 7.88
C ALA A 148 -29.49 2.00 6.44
N ASP A 149 -30.36 1.04 6.07
CA ASP A 149 -30.92 0.95 4.71
C ASP A 149 -31.69 2.20 4.27
N TYR A 150 -32.27 2.95 5.21
CA TYR A 150 -33.02 4.18 4.94
C TYR A 150 -32.14 5.44 4.89
N SER A 151 -30.83 5.33 5.10
CA SER A 151 -29.93 6.48 5.10
C SER A 151 -29.86 7.15 3.74
N THR A 152 -29.81 8.50 3.75
CA THR A 152 -29.70 9.32 2.54
C THR A 152 -28.25 9.44 2.07
N ALA A 153 -28.05 9.81 0.80
CA ALA A 153 -26.71 9.99 0.24
C ALA A 153 -25.89 11.06 0.99
N GLU A 154 -26.54 12.14 1.46
CA GLU A 154 -25.91 13.15 2.31
C GLU A 154 -25.42 12.58 3.65
N GLN A 155 -26.23 11.72 4.29
CA GLN A 155 -25.85 11.08 5.55
C GLN A 155 -24.67 10.12 5.35
N CYS A 156 -24.71 9.33 4.27
CA CYS A 156 -23.60 8.45 3.90
C CYS A 156 -22.32 9.26 3.66
N MET A 157 -22.41 10.35 2.91
CA MET A 157 -21.27 11.24 2.65
C MET A 157 -20.71 11.84 3.95
N LYS A 158 -21.58 12.30 4.85
CA LYS A 158 -21.17 12.83 6.15
C LYS A 158 -20.44 11.79 7.02
N GLU A 159 -20.89 10.53 7.00
CA GLU A 159 -20.21 9.46 7.73
C GLU A 159 -18.85 9.14 7.11
N MET A 160 -18.74 9.17 5.78
CA MET A 160 -17.45 9.00 5.08
C MET A 160 -16.46 10.13 5.42
N VAL A 161 -16.93 11.38 5.45
CA VAL A 161 -16.11 12.54 5.86
C VAL A 161 -15.53 12.33 7.25
N LYS A 162 -16.36 11.87 8.20
CA LYS A 162 -15.93 11.58 9.57
C LYS A 162 -14.97 10.39 9.64
N ARG A 163 -15.28 9.30 8.92
CA ARG A 163 -14.48 8.06 8.93
C ARG A 163 -13.07 8.28 8.36
N TYR A 164 -12.95 9.10 7.33
CA TYR A 164 -11.69 9.39 6.64
C TYR A 164 -11.03 10.72 7.05
N LEU A 165 -11.56 11.39 8.08
CA LEU A 165 -11.05 12.66 8.62
C LEU A 165 -10.93 13.76 7.54
N LEU A 166 -12.00 13.97 6.78
CA LEU A 166 -12.05 14.91 5.66
C LEU A 166 -12.65 16.29 6.03
N ASP A 167 -12.84 16.58 7.32
CA ASP A 167 -13.51 17.82 7.78
C ASP A 167 -12.82 19.12 7.34
N GLY A 168 -11.52 19.07 7.00
CA GLY A 168 -10.72 20.23 6.59
C GLY A 168 -10.68 20.52 5.09
N TYR A 169 -11.34 19.70 4.27
CA TYR A 169 -11.33 19.80 2.81
C TYR A 169 -12.63 20.41 2.29
N THR A 170 -12.59 20.95 1.07
CA THR A 170 -13.77 21.44 0.34
C THR A 170 -14.74 20.31 0.03
N ASP A 171 -16.01 20.64 -0.25
CA ASP A 171 -17.04 19.64 -0.56
C ASP A 171 -16.65 18.73 -1.74
N GLU A 172 -15.99 19.29 -2.76
CA GLU A 172 -15.53 18.55 -3.94
C GLU A 172 -14.39 17.60 -3.59
N GLU A 173 -13.38 18.08 -2.86
CA GLU A 173 -12.26 17.27 -2.38
C GLU A 173 -12.74 16.15 -1.44
N GLN A 174 -13.70 16.45 -0.56
CA GLN A 174 -14.33 15.45 0.29
C GLN A 174 -14.92 14.32 -0.54
N ARG A 175 -15.70 14.63 -1.58
CA ARG A 175 -16.34 13.63 -2.46
C ARG A 175 -15.31 12.82 -3.24
N ILE A 176 -14.26 13.46 -3.73
CA ILE A 176 -13.17 12.79 -4.45
C ILE A 176 -12.44 11.81 -3.52
N ALA A 177 -11.92 12.30 -2.39
CA ALA A 177 -11.16 11.49 -1.46
C ALA A 177 -12.02 10.35 -0.88
N ALA A 178 -13.29 10.62 -0.56
CA ALA A 178 -14.23 9.61 -0.10
C ALA A 178 -14.45 8.48 -1.13
N GLY A 179 -14.57 8.82 -2.42
CA GLY A 179 -14.72 7.82 -3.49
C GLY A 179 -13.51 6.91 -3.61
N VAL A 180 -12.30 7.48 -3.66
CA VAL A 180 -11.06 6.71 -3.75
C VAL A 180 -10.85 5.84 -2.51
N ARG A 181 -11.13 6.37 -1.30
CA ARG A 181 -11.02 5.61 -0.05
C ARG A 181 -12.03 4.47 0.02
N TYR A 182 -13.24 4.69 -0.47
CA TYR A 182 -14.26 3.65 -0.60
C TYR A 182 -13.80 2.53 -1.55
N GLU A 183 -13.21 2.88 -2.70
CA GLU A 183 -12.65 1.91 -3.63
C GLU A 183 -11.53 1.08 -3.00
N MET A 184 -10.61 1.72 -2.27
CA MET A 184 -9.53 1.04 -1.57
C MET A 184 -10.07 0.04 -0.54
N GLU A 185 -11.07 0.42 0.25
CA GLU A 185 -11.70 -0.48 1.22
C GLU A 185 -12.47 -1.62 0.52
N THR A 186 -13.23 -1.32 -0.53
CA THR A 186 -14.01 -2.31 -1.28
C THR A 186 -13.13 -3.36 -1.94
N ARG A 187 -11.96 -2.96 -2.44
CA ARG A 187 -10.97 -3.87 -3.05
C ARG A 187 -10.02 -4.52 -2.04
N GLN A 188 -10.26 -4.32 -0.74
CA GLN A 188 -9.44 -4.90 0.34
C GLN A 188 -7.96 -4.55 0.21
N PHE A 189 -7.68 -3.27 -0.04
CA PHE A 189 -6.33 -2.74 -0.19
C PHE A 189 -5.42 -3.19 0.96
N SER A 190 -4.34 -3.87 0.61
CA SER A 190 -3.39 -4.46 1.55
C SER A 190 -2.07 -4.74 0.85
N ILE A 191 -1.06 -5.19 1.60
CA ILE A 191 0.25 -5.56 1.05
C ILE A 191 0.10 -6.64 -0.03
N THR A 192 -0.84 -7.56 0.12
CA THR A 192 -1.10 -8.63 -0.87
C THR A 192 -2.03 -8.19 -2.01
N ASN A 193 -2.82 -7.14 -1.79
CA ASN A 193 -3.80 -6.64 -2.76
C ASN A 193 -3.53 -5.16 -3.05
N PRO A 194 -2.61 -4.87 -3.99
CA PRO A 194 -2.37 -3.50 -4.42
C PRO A 194 -3.62 -2.93 -5.11
N TYR A 195 -3.81 -1.63 -5.00
CA TYR A 195 -4.99 -0.95 -5.53
C TYR A 195 -4.64 -0.18 -6.80
N THR A 196 -5.22 -0.55 -7.94
CA THR A 196 -5.09 0.21 -9.17
C THR A 196 -6.00 1.42 -9.16
N PHE A 197 -5.41 2.61 -9.15
CA PHE A 197 -6.10 3.90 -9.11
C PHE A 197 -6.58 4.35 -10.49
N SER A 198 -5.74 4.19 -11.52
CA SER A 198 -6.09 4.45 -12.92
C SER A 198 -5.44 3.40 -13.83
N ASN A 199 -6.16 2.98 -14.88
CA ASN A 199 -5.72 1.96 -15.83
C ASN A 199 -5.25 2.53 -17.17
N ASP A 200 -5.60 3.78 -17.49
CA ASP A 200 -5.34 4.41 -18.78
C ASP A 200 -4.70 5.79 -18.59
N VAL A 201 -3.38 5.77 -18.38
CA VAL A 201 -2.56 6.97 -18.22
C VAL A 201 -1.62 7.08 -19.42
N THR A 202 -1.43 8.31 -19.91
CA THR A 202 -0.51 8.62 -21.01
C THR A 202 0.95 8.57 -20.54
N GLU A 203 1.87 8.43 -21.50
CA GLU A 203 3.31 8.42 -21.21
C GLU A 203 3.78 9.74 -20.57
N ASP A 204 3.25 10.87 -21.01
CA ASP A 204 3.57 12.20 -20.46
C ASP A 204 3.19 12.29 -18.98
N THR A 205 1.96 11.90 -18.63
CA THR A 205 1.50 11.89 -17.23
C THR A 205 2.30 10.90 -16.38
N TYR A 206 2.63 9.73 -16.93
CA TYR A 206 3.51 8.76 -16.26
C TYR A 206 4.88 9.38 -15.92
N ASN A 207 5.50 10.08 -16.87
CA ASN A 207 6.80 10.72 -16.66
C ASN A 207 6.72 11.80 -15.59
N ILE A 208 5.66 12.61 -15.56
CA ILE A 208 5.45 13.63 -14.52
C ILE A 208 5.35 12.98 -13.13
N ILE A 209 4.64 11.85 -13.01
CA ILE A 209 4.54 11.13 -11.74
C ILE A 209 5.90 10.58 -11.33
N LEU A 210 6.66 10.00 -12.27
CA LEU A 210 7.98 9.45 -12.02
C LEU A 210 8.96 10.52 -11.52
N GLU A 211 8.90 11.74 -12.06
CA GLU A 211 9.76 12.85 -11.64
C GLU A 211 9.43 13.41 -10.25
N ASN A 212 8.19 13.25 -9.80
CA ASN A 212 7.70 13.77 -8.52
C ASN A 212 7.54 12.70 -7.42
N SER A 213 7.87 11.44 -7.71
CA SER A 213 7.84 10.31 -6.78
C SER A 213 9.14 10.16 -6.00
#